data_AF-A0A6M0IY92-F1
#
_entry.id   AF-A0A6M0IY92-F1
#
_cell.length_a   1.000
_cell.length_b   1.000
_cell.length_c   1.000
_cell.angle_alpha   90.00
_cell.angle_beta   90.00
_cell.angle_gamma   90.00
#
_symmetry.space_group_name_H-M   'P 1'
#
loop_
_entity.id
_entity.type
_entity.pdbx_description
1 polymer ?
#
loop_
_entity_poly.entity_id
_entity_poly.type
_entity_poly.pdbx_seq_one_letter_code
_entity_poly.pdbx_strand_id
1 'polypeptide(L)'
;MLINNADLAGLNDAIVSESSERTYPKEYSEAIAQIKEQHQQELERLEQELRIGLQAEVSARAEEQVIEQIQSLQNLYKQQREQNIQLQERLDEMEGLRKLEIENQQLQQRIQELERAVEQRPSQEWGNIMTQQATKALNKQVKQALEKTIDLRSLAAEPPKENAQECLRLMGMALKNLASAMNNTQALEAAAIILGSEPTPTAIAYRAEQLEMLPQAISDIRQVLSKPGCTWQEFWNVAQEYEVIKQDYWAELTTQETDLITALQNASSQPDTIQVGSIVAHADPYRTLYVERGEVVEDLGEELVVAWDCWKEQSKKADRYFRDELRFWQPQ
;
A
#
# COMPACT_ATOMS: atom_id res chain seq x y z
N MET A 1 -66.39 -38.46 -118.21
CA MET A 1 -67.46 -39.29 -117.61
C MET A 1 -67.19 -39.35 -116.12
N LEU A 2 -68.13 -38.88 -115.30
CA LEU A 2 -68.10 -38.99 -113.84
C LEU A 2 -68.63 -40.38 -113.47
N ILE A 3 -67.81 -41.21 -112.83
CA ILE A 3 -68.24 -42.50 -112.27
C ILE A 3 -68.79 -42.22 -110.87
N ASN A 4 -70.02 -42.68 -110.65
CA ASN A 4 -70.82 -42.41 -109.46
C ASN A 4 -70.44 -43.40 -108.34
N ASN A 5 -70.30 -42.96 -107.10
CA ASN A 5 -69.86 -43.78 -105.96
C ASN A 5 -70.82 -44.94 -105.58
N ALA A 6 -71.94 -45.08 -106.28
CA ALA A 6 -72.86 -46.21 -106.13
C ALA A 6 -72.33 -47.51 -106.77
N ASP A 7 -71.48 -47.42 -107.80
CA ASP A 7 -70.97 -48.61 -108.51
C ASP A 7 -69.85 -49.35 -107.76
N LEU A 8 -69.27 -48.72 -106.73
CA LEU A 8 -68.28 -49.34 -105.82
C LEU A 8 -68.92 -50.05 -104.62
N ALA A 9 -70.22 -49.81 -104.34
CA ALA A 9 -70.90 -50.49 -103.23
C ALA A 9 -71.13 -51.99 -103.52
N GLY A 10 -71.43 -52.35 -104.78
CA GLY A 10 -71.58 -53.75 -105.18
C GLY A 10 -70.29 -54.56 -105.21
N LEU A 11 -69.13 -53.90 -105.29
CA LEU A 11 -67.81 -54.55 -105.25
C LEU A 11 -67.37 -54.87 -103.82
N ASN A 12 -67.78 -54.08 -102.83
CA ASN A 12 -67.55 -54.41 -101.41
C ASN A 12 -68.44 -55.56 -100.94
N ASP A 13 -69.69 -55.67 -101.38
CA ASP A 13 -70.56 -56.79 -101.00
C ASP A 13 -70.17 -58.13 -101.68
N ALA A 14 -69.61 -58.09 -102.89
CA ALA A 14 -69.11 -59.29 -103.56
C ALA A 14 -67.78 -59.81 -102.97
N ILE A 15 -66.94 -58.94 -102.40
CA ILE A 15 -65.67 -59.33 -101.77
C ILE A 15 -65.87 -59.85 -100.34
N VAL A 16 -67.00 -59.53 -99.69
CA VAL A 16 -67.32 -60.04 -98.34
C VAL A 16 -67.73 -61.52 -98.35
N SER A 17 -68.09 -62.10 -99.50
CA SER A 17 -68.58 -63.49 -99.58
C SER A 17 -67.51 -64.57 -99.79
N GLU A 18 -66.22 -64.20 -99.95
CA GLU A 18 -65.09 -65.13 -99.99
C GLU A 18 -63.99 -64.69 -99.00
N SER A 19 -64.27 -64.78 -97.71
CA SER A 19 -63.21 -64.94 -96.70
C SER A 19 -63.41 -66.26 -95.97
N SER A 20 -63.26 -67.35 -96.72
CA SER A 20 -62.85 -68.63 -96.14
C SER A 20 -61.61 -68.37 -95.29
N GLU A 21 -61.72 -68.59 -93.98
CA GLU A 21 -60.61 -68.59 -93.05
C GLU A 21 -59.44 -69.38 -93.67
N ARG A 22 -58.32 -68.70 -94.00
CA ARG A 22 -57.07 -69.41 -94.27
C ARG A 22 -56.74 -70.20 -93.01
N THR A 23 -57.04 -71.49 -93.01
CA THR A 23 -56.74 -72.39 -91.90
C THR A 23 -55.23 -72.61 -91.87
N TYR A 24 -54.53 -71.81 -91.08
CA TYR A 24 -53.11 -72.02 -90.82
C TYR A 24 -52.91 -73.37 -90.09
N PRO A 25 -51.75 -74.03 -90.24
CA PRO A 25 -51.45 -75.23 -89.47
C PRO A 25 -51.56 -74.95 -87.96
N LYS A 26 -52.01 -75.95 -87.17
CA LYS A 26 -52.34 -75.79 -85.75
C LYS A 26 -51.20 -75.19 -84.91
N GLU A 27 -49.97 -75.57 -85.22
CA GLU A 27 -48.76 -75.07 -84.57
C GLU A 27 -48.59 -73.55 -84.72
N TYR A 28 -48.95 -72.99 -85.87
CA TYR A 28 -48.91 -71.54 -86.09
C TYR A 28 -50.06 -70.82 -85.38
N SER A 29 -51.26 -71.41 -85.31
CA SER A 29 -52.37 -70.81 -84.55
C SER A 29 -52.09 -70.77 -83.05
N GLU A 30 -51.46 -71.82 -82.51
CA GLU A 30 -51.05 -71.89 -81.10
C GLU A 30 -49.91 -70.91 -80.80
N ALA A 31 -48.90 -70.82 -81.68
CA ALA A 31 -47.82 -69.84 -81.54
C ALA A 31 -48.35 -68.39 -81.61
N ILE A 32 -49.28 -68.09 -82.52
CA ILE A 32 -49.91 -66.76 -82.63
C ILE A 32 -50.74 -66.45 -81.37
N ALA A 33 -51.45 -67.43 -80.81
CA ALA A 33 -52.22 -67.24 -79.58
C ALA A 33 -51.31 -66.98 -78.37
N GLN A 34 -50.21 -67.74 -78.25
CA GLN A 34 -49.24 -67.60 -77.17
C GLN A 34 -48.50 -66.24 -77.23
N ILE A 35 -48.13 -65.80 -78.44
CA ILE A 35 -47.54 -64.46 -78.63
C ILE A 35 -48.55 -63.36 -78.26
N LYS A 36 -49.83 -63.50 -78.63
CA LYS A 36 -50.87 -62.53 -78.24
C LYS A 36 -51.05 -62.45 -76.73
N GLU A 37 -51.04 -63.59 -76.05
CA GLU A 37 -51.17 -63.66 -74.59
C GLU A 37 -49.96 -63.02 -73.90
N GLN A 38 -48.74 -63.31 -74.37
CA GLN A 38 -47.52 -62.67 -73.87
C GLN A 38 -47.55 -61.14 -74.09
N HIS A 39 -47.95 -60.69 -75.28
CA HIS A 39 -48.10 -59.27 -75.57
C HIS A 39 -49.16 -58.60 -74.68
N GLN A 40 -50.27 -59.28 -74.38
CA GLN A 40 -51.28 -58.74 -73.45
C GLN A 40 -50.71 -58.59 -72.03
N GLN A 41 -49.99 -59.60 -71.54
CA GLN A 41 -49.35 -59.54 -70.22
C GLN A 41 -48.27 -58.45 -70.15
N GLU A 42 -47.48 -58.28 -71.22
CA GLU A 42 -46.50 -57.19 -71.31
C GLU A 42 -47.16 -55.81 -71.34
N LEU A 43 -48.27 -55.65 -72.07
CA LEU A 43 -49.03 -54.40 -72.08
C LEU A 43 -49.60 -54.07 -70.69
N GLU A 44 -50.21 -55.05 -70.01
CA GLU A 44 -50.74 -54.86 -68.66
C GLU A 44 -49.62 -54.49 -67.67
N ARG A 45 -48.45 -55.13 -67.79
CA ARG A 45 -47.28 -54.80 -66.97
C ARG A 45 -46.79 -53.38 -67.25
N LEU A 46 -46.65 -53.00 -68.52
CA LEU A 46 -46.22 -51.66 -68.91
C LEU A 46 -47.21 -50.59 -68.45
N GLU A 47 -48.52 -50.85 -68.52
CA GLU A 47 -49.55 -49.95 -68.00
C GLU A 47 -49.46 -49.77 -66.48
N GLN A 48 -49.19 -50.84 -65.74
CA GLN A 48 -48.98 -50.77 -64.29
C GLN A 48 -47.70 -50.00 -63.94
N GLU A 49 -46.59 -50.28 -64.61
CA GLU A 49 -45.32 -49.56 -64.43
C GLU A 49 -45.48 -48.07 -64.76
N LEU A 50 -46.22 -47.74 -65.83
CA LEU A 50 -46.53 -46.35 -66.19
C LEU A 50 -47.42 -45.66 -65.15
N ARG A 51 -48.44 -46.33 -64.59
CA ARG A 51 -49.26 -45.77 -63.51
C ARG A 51 -48.44 -45.51 -62.25
N ILE A 52 -47.58 -46.44 -61.86
CA ILE A 52 -46.68 -46.29 -60.71
C ILE A 52 -45.71 -45.13 -60.96
N GLY A 53 -45.12 -45.04 -62.16
CA GLY A 53 -44.24 -43.95 -62.57
C GLY A 53 -44.92 -42.58 -62.50
N LEU A 54 -46.14 -42.46 -63.05
CA LEU A 54 -46.92 -41.22 -62.98
C LEU A 54 -47.27 -40.83 -61.54
N GLN A 55 -47.64 -41.79 -60.69
CA GLN A 55 -47.93 -41.52 -59.29
C GLN A 55 -46.67 -41.08 -58.53
N ALA A 56 -45.52 -41.70 -58.81
CA ALA A 56 -44.22 -41.31 -58.25
C ALA A 56 -43.81 -39.89 -58.69
N GLU A 57 -44.02 -39.54 -59.96
CA GLU A 57 -43.71 -38.19 -60.47
C GLU A 57 -44.63 -37.11 -59.85
N VAL A 58 -45.93 -37.40 -59.72
CA VAL A 58 -46.89 -36.48 -59.09
C VAL A 58 -46.56 -36.28 -57.60
N SER A 59 -46.22 -37.36 -56.88
CA SER A 59 -45.82 -37.26 -55.48
C SER A 59 -44.50 -36.50 -55.30
N ALA A 60 -43.49 -36.78 -56.13
CA ALA A 60 -42.21 -36.04 -56.10
C ALA A 60 -42.42 -34.54 -56.33
N ARG A 61 -43.24 -34.14 -57.32
CA ARG A 61 -43.56 -32.72 -57.55
C ARG A 61 -44.30 -32.09 -56.39
N ALA A 62 -45.22 -32.81 -55.75
CA ALA A 62 -45.92 -32.32 -54.57
C ALA A 62 -44.96 -32.13 -53.38
N GLU A 63 -44.02 -33.05 -53.16
CA GLU A 63 -43.00 -32.95 -52.13
C GLU A 63 -42.06 -31.77 -52.39
N GLU A 64 -41.60 -31.56 -53.62
CA GLU A 64 -40.79 -30.40 -54.00
C GLU A 64 -41.50 -29.08 -53.69
N GLN A 65 -42.78 -28.94 -54.07
CA GLN A 65 -43.56 -27.75 -53.77
C GLN A 65 -43.71 -27.52 -52.25
N VAL A 66 -43.93 -28.58 -51.48
CA VAL A 66 -44.02 -28.47 -50.02
C VAL A 66 -42.69 -28.05 -49.41
N ILE A 67 -41.56 -28.58 -49.91
CA ILE A 67 -40.22 -28.20 -49.46
C ILE A 67 -39.94 -26.73 -49.76
N GLU A 68 -40.25 -26.26 -50.98
CA GLU A 68 -40.11 -24.85 -51.34
C GLU A 68 -40.98 -23.93 -50.45
N GLN A 69 -42.22 -24.33 -50.18
CA GLN A 69 -43.10 -23.59 -49.27
C GLN A 69 -42.53 -23.54 -47.86
N ILE A 70 -42.05 -24.66 -47.31
CA ILE A 70 -41.43 -24.70 -45.98
C ILE A 70 -40.20 -23.81 -45.93
N GLN A 71 -39.35 -23.84 -46.96
CA GLN A 71 -38.15 -22.99 -47.02
C GLN A 71 -38.50 -21.50 -47.09
N SER A 72 -39.49 -21.12 -47.91
CA SER A 72 -39.94 -19.73 -47.99
C SER A 72 -40.53 -19.23 -46.67
N LEU A 73 -41.35 -20.05 -46.00
CA LEU A 73 -41.92 -19.74 -44.67
C LEU A 73 -40.83 -19.64 -43.61
N GLN A 74 -39.83 -20.53 -43.64
CA GLN A 74 -38.72 -20.49 -42.70
C GLN A 74 -37.88 -19.21 -42.88
N ASN A 75 -37.65 -18.78 -44.12
CA ASN A 75 -36.94 -17.54 -44.41
C ASN A 75 -37.75 -16.33 -43.94
N LEU A 76 -39.06 -16.31 -44.18
CA LEU A 76 -39.95 -15.25 -43.71
C LEU A 76 -39.99 -15.18 -42.17
N TYR A 77 -40.02 -16.33 -41.50
CA TYR A 77 -39.98 -16.39 -40.04
C TYR A 77 -38.65 -15.88 -39.47
N LYS A 78 -37.52 -16.21 -40.11
CA LYS A 78 -36.20 -15.65 -39.74
C LYS A 78 -36.18 -14.13 -39.86
N GLN A 79 -36.64 -13.60 -40.99
CA GLN A 79 -36.72 -12.15 -41.22
C GLN A 79 -37.62 -11.47 -40.18
N GLN A 80 -38.79 -12.03 -39.89
CA GLN A 80 -39.70 -11.52 -38.87
C GLN A 80 -39.04 -11.51 -37.47
N ARG A 81 -38.29 -12.56 -37.13
CA ARG A 81 -37.57 -12.65 -35.87
C ARG A 81 -36.48 -11.59 -35.77
N GLU A 82 -35.71 -11.37 -36.83
CA GLU A 82 -34.68 -10.32 -36.89
C GLU A 82 -35.29 -8.92 -36.74
N GLN A 83 -36.40 -8.65 -37.42
CA GLN A 83 -37.13 -7.38 -37.28
C GLN A 83 -37.65 -7.17 -35.86
N ASN A 84 -38.19 -8.22 -35.22
CA ASN A 84 -38.64 -8.12 -33.82
C ASN A 84 -37.48 -7.83 -32.85
N ILE A 85 -36.30 -8.40 -33.07
CA ILE A 85 -35.11 -8.09 -32.26
C ILE A 85 -34.72 -6.62 -32.44
N GLN A 86 -34.65 -6.14 -33.68
CA GLN A 86 -34.31 -4.73 -33.96
C GLN A 86 -35.34 -3.75 -33.37
N LEU A 87 -36.62 -4.11 -33.40
CA LEU A 87 -37.67 -3.29 -32.79
C LEU A 87 -37.56 -3.28 -31.26
N GLN A 88 -37.23 -4.41 -30.65
CA GLN A 88 -37.01 -4.49 -29.20
C GLN A 88 -35.81 -3.62 -28.78
N GLU A 89 -34.70 -3.71 -29.49
CA GLU A 89 -33.51 -2.88 -29.23
C GLU A 89 -33.84 -1.38 -29.30
N ARG A 90 -34.60 -0.95 -30.32
CA ARG A 90 -35.05 0.44 -30.43
C ARG A 90 -36.00 0.86 -29.31
N LEU A 91 -36.85 -0.04 -28.82
CA LEU A 91 -37.72 0.24 -27.68
C LEU A 91 -36.89 0.44 -26.41
N ASP A 92 -35.91 -0.43 -26.17
CA ASP A 92 -35.02 -0.33 -25.00
C ASP A 92 -34.19 0.98 -25.03
N GLU A 93 -33.69 1.38 -26.21
CA GLU A 93 -33.02 2.67 -26.41
C GLU A 93 -33.95 3.85 -26.10
N MET A 94 -35.20 3.82 -26.62
CA MET A 94 -36.19 4.86 -26.37
C MET A 94 -36.59 4.95 -24.88
N GLU A 95 -36.67 3.83 -24.18
CA GLU A 95 -36.89 3.81 -22.73
C GLU A 95 -35.71 4.39 -21.95
N GLY A 96 -34.48 4.10 -22.38
CA GLY A 96 -33.27 4.71 -21.84
C GLY A 96 -33.26 6.23 -22.01
N LEU A 97 -33.59 6.72 -23.21
CA LEU A 97 -33.69 8.14 -23.49
C LEU A 97 -34.78 8.82 -22.65
N ARG A 98 -35.95 8.20 -22.47
CA ARG A 98 -37.01 8.73 -21.60
C ARG A 98 -36.58 8.85 -20.15
N LYS A 99 -35.84 7.86 -19.62
CA LYS A 99 -35.29 7.93 -18.25
C LYS A 99 -34.33 9.10 -18.10
N LEU A 100 -33.40 9.26 -19.04
CA LEU A 100 -32.47 10.39 -19.06
C LEU A 100 -33.19 11.73 -19.18
N GLU A 101 -34.26 11.82 -19.97
CA GLU A 101 -35.06 13.03 -20.09
C GLU A 101 -35.75 13.39 -18.76
N ILE A 102 -36.31 12.41 -18.05
CA ILE A 102 -36.90 12.60 -16.72
C ILE A 102 -35.84 13.06 -15.72
N GLU A 103 -34.66 12.43 -15.68
CA GLU A 103 -33.56 12.83 -14.80
C GLU A 103 -33.10 14.26 -15.13
N ASN A 104 -32.99 14.62 -16.40
CA ASN A 104 -32.62 15.95 -16.82
C ASN A 104 -33.66 17.00 -16.39
N GLN A 105 -34.95 16.69 -16.52
CA GLN A 105 -36.03 17.54 -16.01
C GLN A 105 -35.97 17.70 -14.48
N GLN A 106 -35.70 16.62 -13.74
CA GLN A 106 -35.52 16.69 -12.28
C GLN A 106 -34.32 17.55 -11.88
N LEU A 107 -33.20 17.40 -12.60
CA LEU A 107 -32.00 18.23 -12.38
C LEU A 107 -32.28 19.70 -12.69
N GLN A 108 -32.97 20.00 -13.78
CA GLN A 108 -33.37 21.37 -14.12
C GLN A 108 -34.28 21.98 -13.05
N GLN A 109 -35.27 21.23 -12.56
CA GLN A 109 -36.11 21.67 -11.44
C GLN A 109 -35.27 21.94 -10.19
N ARG A 110 -34.33 21.05 -9.87
CA ARG A 110 -33.46 21.20 -8.71
C ARG A 110 -32.53 22.40 -8.83
N ILE A 111 -31.98 22.65 -10.02
CA ILE A 111 -31.17 23.83 -10.30
C ILE A 111 -32.01 25.09 -10.13
N GLN A 112 -33.22 25.14 -10.70
CA GLN A 112 -34.12 26.29 -10.51
C GLN A 112 -34.49 26.52 -9.04
N GLU A 113 -34.72 25.46 -8.26
CA GLU A 113 -34.93 25.58 -6.82
C GLU A 113 -33.71 26.17 -6.10
N LEU A 114 -32.51 25.70 -6.45
CA LEU A 114 -31.25 26.20 -5.90
C LEU A 114 -31.00 27.66 -6.30
N GLU A 115 -31.24 28.02 -7.56
CA GLU A 115 -31.14 29.39 -8.06
C GLU A 115 -32.09 30.31 -7.31
N ARG A 116 -33.37 29.93 -7.15
CA ARG A 116 -34.31 30.69 -6.31
C ARG A 116 -33.87 30.77 -4.85
N ALA A 117 -33.32 29.70 -4.28
CA ALA A 117 -32.83 29.69 -2.91
C ALA A 117 -31.59 30.59 -2.74
N VAL A 118 -30.77 30.73 -3.78
CA VAL A 118 -29.64 31.66 -3.83
C VAL A 118 -30.13 33.09 -3.98
N GLU A 119 -31.11 33.36 -4.84
CA GLU A 119 -31.70 34.69 -4.99
C GLU A 119 -32.43 35.18 -3.73
N GLN A 120 -33.14 34.28 -3.05
CA GLN A 120 -33.93 34.62 -1.86
C GLN A 120 -33.09 34.79 -0.59
N ARG A 121 -31.87 34.25 -0.52
CA ARG A 121 -31.00 34.36 0.66
C ARG A 121 -29.85 35.34 0.41
N PRO A 122 -29.66 36.38 1.23
CA PRO A 122 -28.53 37.27 1.09
C PRO A 122 -27.22 36.48 1.28
N SER A 123 -26.19 36.78 0.48
CA SER A 123 -24.91 36.05 0.44
C SER A 123 -24.22 35.90 1.81
N GLN A 124 -24.57 36.76 2.79
CA GLN A 124 -24.10 36.68 4.18
C GLN A 124 -24.67 35.46 4.94
N GLU A 125 -25.89 35.00 4.66
CA GLU A 125 -26.44 33.80 5.30
C GLU A 125 -25.79 32.52 4.77
N TRP A 126 -25.46 32.47 3.47
CA TRP A 126 -24.68 31.38 2.90
C TRP A 126 -23.26 31.35 3.44
N GLY A 127 -22.62 32.53 3.58
CA GLY A 127 -21.34 32.66 4.27
C GLY A 127 -21.40 32.10 5.69
N ASN A 128 -22.44 32.44 6.46
CA ASN A 128 -22.62 31.93 7.81
C ASN A 128 -22.91 30.43 7.86
N ILE A 129 -23.75 29.88 6.98
CA ILE A 129 -24.07 28.44 6.97
C ILE A 129 -22.88 27.61 6.51
N MET A 130 -22.18 28.01 5.44
CA MET A 130 -20.96 27.33 5.00
C MET A 130 -19.86 27.44 6.04
N THR A 131 -19.69 28.60 6.67
CA THR A 131 -18.70 28.75 7.76
C THR A 131 -19.11 27.92 8.98
N GLN A 132 -20.40 27.79 9.30
CA GLN A 132 -20.89 26.93 10.38
C GLN A 132 -20.74 25.43 10.06
N GLN A 133 -20.97 25.01 8.82
CA GLN A 133 -20.78 23.62 8.41
C GLN A 133 -19.29 23.27 8.30
N ALA A 134 -18.47 24.18 7.77
CA ALA A 134 -17.02 24.04 7.73
C ALA A 134 -16.43 24.00 9.14
N THR A 135 -16.87 24.88 10.05
CA THR A 135 -16.45 24.81 11.47
C THR A 135 -16.95 23.55 12.15
N LYS A 136 -18.16 23.05 11.85
CA LYS A 136 -18.65 21.76 12.39
C LYS A 136 -17.84 20.57 11.87
N ALA A 137 -17.50 20.55 10.58
CA ALA A 137 -16.68 19.52 9.97
C ALA A 137 -15.23 19.58 10.46
N LEU A 138 -14.65 20.79 10.57
CA LEU A 138 -13.35 21.04 11.18
C LEU A 138 -13.34 20.59 12.64
N ASN A 139 -14.34 20.99 13.44
CA ASN A 139 -14.47 20.54 14.82
C ASN A 139 -14.62 19.02 14.93
N LYS A 140 -15.29 18.36 13.97
CA LYS A 140 -15.38 16.90 13.91
C LYS A 140 -14.04 16.26 13.54
N GLN A 141 -13.31 16.82 12.57
CA GLN A 141 -11.99 16.33 12.18
C GLN A 141 -10.94 16.59 13.27
N VAL A 142 -10.99 17.75 13.93
CA VAL A 142 -10.21 18.08 15.12
C VAL A 142 -10.57 17.14 16.25
N LYS A 143 -11.86 16.86 16.49
CA LYS A 143 -12.27 15.88 17.51
C LYS A 143 -11.78 14.47 17.18
N GLN A 144 -11.84 14.03 15.91
CA GLN A 144 -11.32 12.74 15.49
C GLN A 144 -9.79 12.67 15.51
N ALA A 145 -9.11 13.78 15.21
CA ALA A 145 -7.67 13.91 15.34
C ALA A 145 -7.28 13.88 16.83
N LEU A 146 -8.03 14.56 17.69
CA LEU A 146 -7.90 14.55 19.14
C LEU A 146 -8.23 13.17 19.75
N GLU A 147 -9.20 12.45 19.22
CA GLU A 147 -9.52 11.07 19.63
C GLU A 147 -8.43 10.07 19.18
N LYS A 148 -7.70 10.37 18.09
CA LYS A 148 -6.55 9.57 17.62
C LYS A 148 -5.22 9.97 18.27
N THR A 149 -5.05 11.24 18.63
CA THR A 149 -3.94 11.69 19.47
C THR A 149 -4.32 11.37 20.91
N ILE A 150 -3.92 10.19 21.38
CA ILE A 150 -3.82 9.76 22.78
C ILE A 150 -4.39 10.81 23.74
N ASP A 151 -5.58 10.54 24.30
CA ASP A 151 -6.33 11.41 25.20
C ASP A 151 -5.38 12.05 26.24
N LEU A 152 -4.92 13.28 26.00
CA LEU A 152 -3.94 13.95 26.86
C LEU A 152 -4.48 14.12 28.28
N ARG A 153 -5.82 14.09 28.45
CA ARG A 153 -6.49 14.05 29.75
C ARG A 153 -6.36 12.70 30.46
N SER A 154 -6.28 11.58 29.74
CA SER A 154 -6.00 10.26 30.34
C SER A 154 -4.53 10.12 30.76
N LEU A 155 -3.60 10.75 30.03
CA LEU A 155 -2.19 10.91 30.42
C LEU A 155 -1.96 11.91 31.56
N ALA A 156 -2.88 12.87 31.77
CA ALA A 156 -2.78 13.87 32.83
C ALA A 156 -3.35 13.41 34.18
N ALA A 157 -4.01 12.24 34.26
CA ALA A 157 -4.54 11.70 35.51
C ALA A 157 -3.43 11.15 36.42
N GLU A 158 -2.36 10.61 35.84
CA GLU A 158 -1.06 10.45 36.49
C GLU A 158 0.05 10.70 35.47
N PRO A 159 0.95 11.68 35.67
CA PRO A 159 2.14 11.77 34.84
C PRO A 159 2.90 10.44 34.95
N PRO A 160 3.40 9.86 33.84
CA PRO A 160 4.17 8.62 33.90
C PRO A 160 5.35 8.82 34.85
N LYS A 161 5.29 8.14 35.99
CA LYS A 161 6.23 8.30 37.12
C LYS A 161 7.65 7.87 36.76
N GLU A 162 7.81 7.11 35.67
CA GLU A 162 9.07 6.52 35.24
C GLU A 162 9.86 7.41 34.27
N ASN A 163 9.26 8.42 33.61
CA ASN A 163 10.02 9.34 32.75
C ASN A 163 9.31 10.68 32.46
N ALA A 164 9.10 11.48 33.51
CA ALA A 164 8.42 12.77 33.39
C ALA A 164 9.14 13.76 32.44
N GLN A 165 10.47 13.70 32.38
CA GLN A 165 11.29 14.57 31.54
C GLN A 165 11.18 14.21 30.04
N GLU A 166 11.22 12.93 29.69
CA GLU A 166 11.00 12.50 28.31
C GLU A 166 9.58 12.82 27.82
N CYS A 167 8.57 12.68 28.68
CA CYS A 167 7.20 13.05 28.33
C CYS A 167 7.03 14.55 28.10
N LEU A 168 7.68 15.39 28.91
CA LEU A 168 7.70 16.84 28.67
C LEU A 168 8.41 17.16 27.35
N ARG A 169 9.55 16.52 27.06
CA ARG A 169 10.27 16.69 25.79
C ARG A 169 9.40 16.34 24.58
N LEU A 170 8.76 15.17 24.59
CA LEU A 170 7.88 14.72 23.51
C LEU A 170 6.64 15.63 23.36
N MET A 171 6.11 16.14 24.47
CA MET A 171 5.01 17.11 24.45
C MET A 171 5.44 18.44 23.83
N GLY A 172 6.64 18.94 24.14
CA GLY A 172 7.22 20.12 23.50
C GLY A 172 7.39 19.94 21.98
N MET A 173 7.86 18.77 21.54
CA MET A 173 7.97 18.43 20.11
C MET A 173 6.61 18.33 19.41
N ALA A 174 5.61 17.74 20.08
CA ALA A 174 4.25 17.67 19.54
C ALA A 174 3.61 19.06 19.42
N LEU A 175 3.81 19.92 20.42
CA LEU A 175 3.32 21.31 20.42
C LEU A 175 4.00 22.16 19.34
N LYS A 176 5.29 21.98 19.07
CA LYS A 176 5.98 22.57 17.90
C LYS A 176 5.24 22.24 16.60
N ASN A 177 4.94 20.95 16.37
CA ASN A 177 4.28 20.50 15.14
C ASN A 177 2.85 21.05 15.03
N LEU A 178 2.12 21.12 16.14
CA LEU A 178 0.78 21.74 16.18
C LEU A 178 0.83 23.26 15.95
N ALA A 179 1.80 23.95 16.55
CA ALA A 179 2.00 25.39 16.35
C ALA A 179 2.24 25.73 14.88
N SER A 180 3.08 24.95 14.19
CA SER A 180 3.32 25.10 12.75
C SER A 180 2.13 24.73 11.88
N ALA A 181 1.41 23.65 12.21
CA ALA A 181 0.25 23.20 11.42
C ALA A 181 -0.97 24.12 11.56
N MET A 182 -1.13 24.79 12.70
CA MET A 182 -2.33 25.58 13.03
C MET A 182 -2.07 27.09 13.15
N ASN A 183 -0.85 27.57 12.89
CA ASN A 183 -0.42 28.95 13.18
C ASN A 183 -0.81 29.41 14.59
N ASN A 184 -0.68 28.50 15.57
CA ASN A 184 -1.14 28.74 16.93
C ASN A 184 0.01 29.28 17.79
N THR A 185 -0.05 30.57 18.12
CA THR A 185 0.96 31.26 18.93
C THR A 185 1.03 30.74 20.37
N GLN A 186 -0.10 30.29 20.95
CA GLN A 186 -0.12 29.74 22.31
C GLN A 186 0.55 28.36 22.38
N ALA A 187 0.37 27.53 21.36
CA ALA A 187 1.07 26.25 21.26
C ALA A 187 2.58 26.46 21.09
N LEU A 188 2.96 27.53 20.39
CA LEU A 188 4.35 27.93 20.19
C LEU A 188 4.99 28.39 21.50
N GLU A 189 4.31 29.25 22.27
CA GLU A 189 4.75 29.69 23.59
C GLU A 189 4.87 28.51 24.57
N ALA A 190 3.90 27.59 24.57
CA ALA A 190 3.96 26.40 25.40
C ALA A 190 5.13 25.48 25.02
N ALA A 191 5.38 25.27 23.73
CA ALA A 191 6.53 24.49 23.25
C ALA A 191 7.86 25.14 23.67
N ALA A 192 7.97 26.46 23.58
CA ALA A 192 9.15 27.21 23.97
C ALA A 192 9.46 27.08 25.46
N ILE A 193 8.44 27.19 26.32
CA ILE A 193 8.58 27.02 27.78
C ILE A 193 9.04 25.60 28.11
N ILE A 194 8.43 24.59 27.47
CA ILE A 194 8.72 23.18 27.77
C ILE A 194 10.13 22.77 27.29
N LEU A 195 10.58 23.28 26.13
CA LEU A 195 11.89 22.95 25.56
C LEU A 195 13.02 23.88 26.05
N GLY A 196 12.68 24.93 26.79
CA GLY A 196 13.64 25.93 27.28
C GLY A 196 14.23 26.80 26.17
N SER A 197 13.44 27.14 25.15
CA SER A 197 13.87 27.98 24.02
C SER A 197 13.10 29.29 23.94
N GLU A 198 13.51 30.18 23.05
CA GLU A 198 12.70 31.33 22.69
C GLU A 198 11.43 30.90 21.94
N PRO A 199 10.30 31.66 22.05
CA PRO A 199 9.07 31.40 21.32
C PRO A 199 9.20 31.85 19.87
N THR A 200 10.18 31.30 19.15
CA THR A 200 10.34 31.45 17.71
C THR A 200 10.40 30.06 17.07
N PRO A 201 9.79 29.87 15.87
CA PRO A 201 9.80 28.57 15.20
C PRO A 201 11.21 28.01 14.99
N THR A 202 12.17 28.88 14.69
CA THR A 202 13.58 28.54 14.46
C THR A 202 14.29 28.12 15.74
N ALA A 203 14.11 28.84 16.85
CA ALA A 203 14.72 28.47 18.13
C ALA A 203 14.15 27.16 18.68
N ILE A 204 12.84 26.95 18.56
CA ILE A 204 12.17 25.71 18.96
C ILE A 204 12.63 24.54 18.08
N ALA A 205 12.76 24.77 16.77
CA ALA A 205 13.22 23.72 15.85
C ALA A 205 14.65 23.28 16.16
N TYR A 206 15.55 24.25 16.31
CA TYR A 206 16.95 24.01 16.66
C TYR A 206 17.08 23.32 18.02
N ARG A 207 16.31 23.76 19.02
CA ARG A 207 16.31 23.12 20.34
C ARG A 207 15.75 21.70 20.32
N ALA A 208 14.72 21.44 19.51
CA ALA A 208 14.17 20.10 19.34
C ALA A 208 15.18 19.14 18.69
N GLU A 209 15.95 19.60 17.69
CA GLU A 209 17.01 18.80 17.06
C GLU A 209 18.14 18.47 18.06
N GLN A 210 18.56 19.44 18.88
CA GLN A 210 19.55 19.19 19.94
C GLN A 210 19.06 18.13 20.94
N LEU A 211 17.81 18.23 21.37
CA LEU A 211 17.20 17.30 22.32
C LEU A 211 16.86 15.93 21.72
N GLU A 212 16.90 15.77 20.40
CA GLU A 212 16.77 14.46 19.74
C GLU A 212 18.00 13.58 19.99
N MET A 213 19.18 14.18 20.16
CA MET A 213 20.44 13.49 20.46
C MET A 213 20.55 13.05 21.92
N LEU A 214 19.65 13.50 22.79
CA LEU A 214 19.69 13.26 24.24
C LEU A 214 19.70 11.75 24.62
N PRO A 215 18.85 10.88 24.05
CA PRO A 215 18.85 9.46 24.41
C PRO A 215 20.18 8.77 24.05
N GLN A 216 20.77 9.15 22.91
CA GLN A 216 22.06 8.63 22.47
C GLN A 216 23.17 9.11 23.42
N ALA A 217 23.18 10.40 23.78
CA ALA A 217 24.13 10.95 24.73
C ALA A 217 24.09 10.24 26.09
N ILE A 218 22.89 9.99 26.63
CA ILE A 218 22.72 9.26 27.90
C ILE A 218 23.25 7.82 27.78
N SER A 219 22.92 7.13 26.68
CA SER A 219 23.40 5.77 26.43
C SER A 219 24.93 5.71 26.39
N ASP A 220 25.57 6.61 25.64
CA ASP A 220 27.02 6.61 25.46
C ASP A 220 27.75 7.00 26.75
N ILE A 221 27.22 7.99 27.49
CA ILE A 221 27.75 8.36 28.81
C ILE A 221 27.63 7.19 29.79
N ARG A 222 26.45 6.55 29.89
CA ARG A 222 26.25 5.40 30.78
C ARG A 222 27.13 4.22 30.39
N GLN A 223 27.34 3.99 29.10
CA GLN A 223 28.22 2.94 28.62
C GLN A 223 29.65 3.16 29.12
N VAL A 224 30.16 4.40 29.10
CA VAL A 224 31.48 4.71 29.64
C VAL A 224 31.53 4.53 31.16
N LEU A 225 30.54 5.05 31.89
CA LEU A 225 30.50 4.96 33.35
C LEU A 225 30.32 3.53 33.87
N SER A 226 29.70 2.64 33.08
CA SER A 226 29.53 1.23 33.43
C SER A 226 30.81 0.39 33.32
N LYS A 227 31.85 0.90 32.65
CA LYS A 227 33.11 0.18 32.51
C LYS A 227 33.87 0.16 33.84
N PRO A 228 34.29 -1.02 34.34
CA PRO A 228 35.08 -1.10 35.55
C PRO A 228 36.43 -0.38 35.34
N GLY A 229 36.73 0.59 36.20
CA GLY A 229 37.98 1.38 36.11
C GLY A 229 37.96 2.51 35.08
N CYS A 230 36.78 3.00 34.70
CA CYS A 230 36.63 4.17 33.82
C CYS A 230 37.48 5.36 34.30
N THR A 231 38.16 6.02 33.37
CA THR A 231 38.98 7.20 33.65
C THR A 231 38.25 8.49 33.30
N TRP A 232 38.65 9.60 33.92
CA TRP A 232 38.13 10.93 33.58
C TRP A 232 38.28 11.25 32.09
N GLN A 233 39.40 10.84 31.47
CA GLN A 233 39.67 11.10 30.06
C GLN A 233 38.71 10.35 29.13
N GLU A 234 38.35 9.10 29.44
CA GLU A 234 37.38 8.33 28.67
C GLU A 234 35.97 8.93 28.75
N PHE A 235 35.56 9.41 29.93
CA PHE A 235 34.31 10.14 30.09
C PHE A 235 34.35 11.47 29.32
N TRP A 236 35.41 12.25 29.49
CA TRP A 236 35.56 13.57 28.88
C TRP A 236 35.52 13.52 27.36
N ASN A 237 36.16 12.52 26.74
CA ASN A 237 36.15 12.33 25.28
C ASN A 237 34.73 12.18 24.72
N VAL A 238 33.85 11.46 25.44
CA VAL A 238 32.45 11.29 25.03
C VAL A 238 31.62 12.52 25.39
N ALA A 239 31.84 13.11 26.57
CA ALA A 239 31.10 14.29 27.02
C ALA A 239 31.33 15.52 26.12
N GLN A 240 32.52 15.66 25.51
CA GLN A 240 32.84 16.75 24.59
C GLN A 240 31.92 16.78 23.36
N GLU A 241 31.49 15.63 22.85
CA GLU A 241 30.58 15.54 21.69
C GLU A 241 29.18 16.09 22.02
N TYR A 242 28.82 16.09 23.29
CA TYR A 242 27.49 16.48 23.78
C TYR A 242 27.50 17.76 24.62
N GLU A 243 28.56 18.58 24.58
CA GLU A 243 28.69 19.77 25.43
C GLU A 243 27.50 20.75 25.28
N VAL A 244 26.90 20.80 24.08
CA VAL A 244 25.74 21.64 23.76
C VAL A 244 24.49 21.27 24.57
N ILE A 245 24.34 19.99 24.93
CA ILE A 245 23.18 19.46 25.68
C ILE A 245 23.58 19.01 27.10
N LYS A 246 24.67 19.57 27.63
CA LYS A 246 25.23 19.21 28.94
C LYS A 246 24.23 19.26 30.06
N GLN A 247 23.49 20.35 30.17
CA GLN A 247 22.48 20.53 31.21
C GLN A 247 21.37 19.49 31.11
N ASP A 248 21.03 19.07 29.89
CA ASP A 248 19.93 18.16 29.62
C ASP A 248 20.29 16.72 29.99
N TYR A 249 21.45 16.21 29.56
CA TYR A 249 21.85 14.86 29.95
C TYR A 249 22.23 14.78 31.43
N TRP A 250 22.75 15.84 32.04
CA TRP A 250 23.04 15.85 33.48
C TRP A 250 21.79 15.69 34.32
N ALA A 251 20.66 16.23 33.88
CA ALA A 251 19.39 16.11 34.59
C ALA A 251 18.81 14.68 34.59
N GLU A 252 19.24 13.84 33.64
CA GLU A 252 18.78 12.46 33.42
C GLU A 252 19.74 11.42 34.04
N LEU A 253 20.93 11.84 34.48
CA LEU A 253 21.86 10.99 35.20
C LEU A 253 21.40 10.81 36.65
N THR A 254 21.62 9.62 37.17
CA THR A 254 21.36 9.30 38.58
C THR A 254 22.39 9.98 39.49
N THR A 255 22.04 10.16 40.75
CA THR A 255 22.97 10.73 41.75
C THR A 255 24.27 9.94 41.85
N GLN A 256 24.20 8.60 41.71
CA GLN A 256 25.38 7.73 41.72
C GLN A 256 26.30 7.98 40.52
N GLU A 257 25.72 8.18 39.33
CA GLU A 257 26.48 8.50 38.11
C GLU A 257 27.13 9.88 38.22
N THR A 258 26.42 10.88 38.75
CA THR A 258 26.99 12.23 38.96
C THR A 258 28.08 12.23 40.03
N ASP A 259 27.92 11.45 41.10
CA ASP A 259 28.93 11.30 42.15
C ASP A 259 30.18 10.59 41.61
N LEU A 260 30.01 9.60 40.73
CA LEU A 260 31.13 8.93 40.06
C LEU A 260 31.87 9.89 39.12
N ILE A 261 31.16 10.66 38.31
CA ILE A 261 31.76 11.68 37.41
C ILE A 261 32.56 12.70 38.24
N THR A 262 32.01 13.21 39.34
CA THR A 262 32.71 14.18 40.20
C THR A 262 33.89 13.55 40.92
N ALA A 263 33.81 12.29 41.35
CA ALA A 263 34.93 11.55 41.92
C ALA A 263 36.05 11.33 40.89
N LEU A 264 35.73 11.00 39.65
CA LEU A 264 36.70 10.90 38.55
C LEU A 264 37.37 12.25 38.26
N GLN A 265 36.58 13.32 38.23
CA GLN A 265 37.09 14.67 38.06
C GLN A 265 38.08 15.02 39.19
N ASN A 266 37.70 14.77 40.44
CA ASN A 266 38.53 15.01 41.61
C ASN A 266 39.78 14.12 41.65
N ALA A 267 39.68 12.84 41.27
CA ALA A 267 40.84 11.94 41.18
C ALA A 267 41.81 12.37 40.07
N SER A 268 41.31 12.92 38.96
CA SER A 268 42.15 13.50 37.90
C SER A 268 42.76 14.87 38.26
N SER A 269 42.22 15.53 39.29
CA SER A 269 42.67 16.83 39.79
C SER A 269 43.32 16.76 41.18
N GLN A 270 43.50 15.56 41.75
CA GLN A 270 44.26 15.37 42.98
C GLN A 270 45.76 15.57 42.68
N PRO A 271 46.49 16.36 43.50
CA PRO A 271 47.93 16.48 43.35
C PRO A 271 48.58 15.12 43.63
N ASP A 272 49.58 14.75 42.82
CA ASP A 272 50.35 13.51 43.00
C ASP A 272 50.75 13.37 44.48
N THR A 273 50.43 12.24 45.10
CA THR A 273 50.89 11.93 46.45
C THR A 273 52.25 11.27 46.36
N ILE A 274 53.20 11.70 47.19
CA ILE A 274 54.52 11.06 47.25
C ILE A 274 54.35 9.62 47.73
N GLN A 275 54.69 8.66 46.88
CA GLN A 275 54.59 7.21 47.13
C GLN A 275 55.96 6.53 47.05
N VAL A 276 56.05 5.26 47.45
CA VAL A 276 57.26 4.43 47.29
C VAL A 276 57.73 4.45 45.82
N GLY A 277 59.02 4.70 45.60
CA GLY A 277 59.63 4.91 44.29
C GLY A 277 59.61 6.36 43.78
N SER A 278 58.90 7.27 44.47
CA SER A 278 58.90 8.69 44.12
C SER A 278 60.27 9.31 44.39
N ILE A 279 60.72 10.14 43.45
CA ILE A 279 61.94 10.93 43.63
C ILE A 279 61.56 12.22 44.37
N VAL A 280 62.15 12.42 45.53
CA VAL A 280 61.81 13.50 46.47
C VAL A 280 63.01 14.37 46.80
N ALA A 281 62.70 15.58 47.25
CA ALA A 281 63.61 16.53 47.87
C ALA A 281 63.00 17.04 49.17
N HIS A 282 63.82 17.61 50.05
CA HIS A 282 63.31 18.29 51.24
C HIS A 282 62.42 19.49 50.87
N ALA A 283 61.32 19.64 51.62
CA ALA A 283 60.40 20.77 51.52
C ALA A 283 60.89 22.02 52.27
N ASP A 284 61.83 21.87 53.23
CA ASP A 284 62.41 22.96 54.01
C ASP A 284 63.18 23.95 53.09
N PRO A 285 62.77 25.24 53.03
CA PRO A 285 63.44 26.30 52.28
C PRO A 285 64.96 26.38 52.51
N TYR A 286 65.45 26.09 53.71
CA TYR A 286 66.88 26.19 54.04
C TYR A 286 67.70 24.97 53.57
N ARG A 287 67.05 23.83 53.35
CA ARG A 287 67.66 22.62 52.77
C ARG A 287 67.54 22.55 51.26
N THR A 288 66.69 23.37 50.64
CA THR A 288 66.52 23.43 49.17
C THR A 288 67.82 23.73 48.40
N LEU A 289 68.83 24.31 49.05
CA LEU A 289 70.12 24.64 48.45
C LEU A 289 71.03 23.43 48.22
N TYR A 290 70.80 22.29 48.87
CA TYR A 290 71.72 21.15 48.83
C TYR A 290 71.42 20.13 47.69
N VAL A 291 70.37 20.35 46.88
CA VAL A 291 69.97 19.50 45.73
C VAL A 291 70.06 18.00 46.06
N GLU A 292 69.58 17.63 47.24
CA GLU A 292 69.59 16.24 47.68
C GLU A 292 68.45 15.52 46.98
N ARG A 293 68.80 14.58 46.11
CA ARG A 293 67.87 13.69 45.43
C ARG A 293 67.68 12.44 46.30
N GLY A 294 66.46 12.18 46.70
CA GLY A 294 66.09 11.01 47.49
C GLY A 294 65.08 10.16 46.74
N GLU A 295 65.06 8.88 47.03
CA GLU A 295 64.03 7.94 46.56
C GLU A 295 63.30 7.39 47.78
N VAL A 296 61.96 7.42 47.75
CA VAL A 296 61.15 6.83 48.82
C VAL A 296 61.23 5.31 48.71
N VAL A 297 61.78 4.64 49.72
CA VAL A 297 62.01 3.18 49.71
C VAL A 297 60.89 2.43 50.45
N GLU A 298 60.26 3.06 51.43
CA GLU A 298 59.21 2.44 52.24
C GLU A 298 58.18 3.49 52.66
N ASP A 299 56.90 3.11 52.66
CA ASP A 299 55.78 3.95 53.12
C ASP A 299 55.21 3.34 54.41
N LEU A 300 55.34 4.08 55.51
CA LEU A 300 54.85 3.69 56.84
C LEU A 300 53.53 4.40 57.17
N GLY A 301 52.84 4.95 56.18
CA GLY A 301 51.59 5.72 56.32
C GLY A 301 51.87 7.21 56.42
N GLU A 302 51.97 7.75 57.64
CA GLU A 302 52.23 9.18 57.87
C GLU A 302 53.71 9.55 57.64
N GLU A 303 54.61 8.59 57.84
CA GLU A 303 56.05 8.73 57.63
C GLU A 303 56.51 7.94 56.38
N LEU A 304 57.42 8.52 55.62
CA LEU A 304 58.09 7.93 54.47
C LEU A 304 59.56 7.72 54.78
N VAL A 305 60.08 6.57 54.39
CA VAL A 305 61.51 6.26 54.48
C VAL A 305 62.17 6.66 53.18
N VAL A 306 63.07 7.63 53.22
CA VAL A 306 63.78 8.12 52.03
C VAL A 306 65.23 7.66 52.07
N ALA A 307 65.68 7.07 50.97
CA ALA A 307 67.09 6.82 50.71
C ALA A 307 67.66 7.98 49.89
N TRP A 308 68.54 8.77 50.49
CA TRP A 308 69.20 9.88 49.84
C TRP A 308 70.41 9.43 49.03
N ASP A 309 70.54 9.93 47.79
CA ASP A 309 71.64 9.59 46.89
C ASP A 309 73.01 9.96 47.47
N CYS A 310 73.10 11.02 48.28
CA CYS A 310 74.34 11.46 48.94
C CYS A 310 74.86 10.49 50.02
N TRP A 311 74.10 9.43 50.37
CA TRP A 311 74.45 8.47 51.42
C TRP A 311 74.62 7.04 50.90
N LYS A 312 74.63 6.82 49.58
CA LYS A 312 74.74 5.49 48.94
C LYS A 312 75.99 4.67 49.35
N GLU A 313 77.08 5.32 49.76
CA GLU A 313 78.32 4.64 50.17
C GLU A 313 78.34 4.24 51.67
N GLN A 314 77.45 4.80 52.49
CA GLN A 314 77.33 4.44 53.91
C GLN A 314 76.18 3.46 54.07
N SER A 315 76.50 2.22 54.42
CA SER A 315 75.52 1.15 54.59
C SER A 315 74.53 1.52 55.70
N LYS A 316 73.33 1.96 55.30
CA LYS A 316 72.13 2.23 56.12
C LYS A 316 72.09 3.58 56.84
N LYS A 317 71.51 4.59 56.17
CA LYS A 317 70.58 5.53 56.82
C LYS A 317 69.41 5.80 55.87
N ALA A 318 68.39 4.97 56.00
CA ALA A 318 67.08 5.30 55.46
C ALA A 318 66.37 6.01 56.61
N ASP A 319 66.28 7.34 56.52
CA ASP A 319 65.69 8.17 57.57
C ASP A 319 64.18 8.33 57.29
N ARG A 320 63.41 8.48 58.37
CA ARG A 320 61.95 8.65 58.32
C ARG A 320 61.62 10.14 58.26
N TYR A 321 60.74 10.51 57.36
CA TYR A 321 60.28 11.88 57.15
C TYR A 321 58.77 11.90 57.07
N PHE A 322 58.13 12.94 57.58
CA PHE A 322 56.70 13.12 57.33
C PHE A 322 56.47 13.57 55.88
N ARG A 323 55.29 13.27 55.33
CA ARG A 323 54.96 13.60 53.92
C ARG A 323 55.04 15.10 53.61
N ASP A 324 54.79 15.95 54.59
CA ASP A 324 54.86 17.41 54.51
C ASP A 324 56.30 17.96 54.58
N GLU A 325 57.26 17.15 55.01
CA GLU A 325 58.70 17.50 55.00
C GLU A 325 59.36 17.23 53.64
N LEU A 326 58.62 16.63 52.70
CA LEU A 326 59.09 16.20 51.39
C LEU A 326 58.28 16.87 50.27
N ARG A 327 58.93 17.06 49.13
CA ARG A 327 58.31 17.50 47.87
C ARG A 327 58.86 16.68 46.71
N PHE A 328 58.16 16.64 45.58
CA PHE A 328 58.72 16.02 44.39
C PHE A 328 60.01 16.71 43.96
N TRP A 329 61.01 15.91 43.61
CA TRP A 329 62.26 16.40 43.07
C TRP A 329 62.00 16.98 41.67
N GLN A 330 62.31 18.26 41.49
CA GLN A 330 62.23 18.92 40.20
C GLN A 330 63.64 19.02 39.62
N PRO A 331 63.94 18.37 38.48
CA PRO A 331 65.17 18.65 37.74
C PRO A 331 65.09 20.11 37.25
N GLN A 332 66.10 20.93 37.55
CA GLN A 332 66.29 22.19 36.84
C GLN A 332 66.88 21.95 35.45
#